data_AF-A0A7C6D1H3-F1
#
_entry.id   AF-A0A7C6D1H3-F1
#
_cell.length_a   1.000
_cell.length_b   1.000
_cell.length_c   1.000
_cell.angle_alpha   90.00
_cell.angle_beta   90.00
_cell.angle_gamma   90.00
#
_symmetry.space_group_name_H-M   'P 1'
#
loop_
_entity.id
_entity.type
_entity.pdbx_description
1 polymer ?
#
loop_
_entity_poly.entity_id
_entity_poly.type
_entity_poly.pdbx_seq_one_letter_code
_entity_poly.pdbx_strand_id
1 'polypeptide(L)' 'MPRDNGIEECARREGFEGESRDTRWGGVIMIGPIPIVFGSAKGQGQYVLLAVLMAVALMAVLLILLL' A
#
# COMPACT_ATOMS: atom_id res chain seq x y z
N MET A 1 34.99 -17.96 35.65
CA MET A 1 35.01 -16.63 35.00
C MET A 1 34.16 -16.70 33.73
N PRO A 2 33.38 -15.65 33.40
CA PRO A 2 32.22 -15.72 32.52
C PRO A 2 32.57 -15.71 31.02
N ARG A 3 31.67 -16.29 30.23
CA ARG A 3 31.80 -16.66 28.81
C ARG A 3 31.65 -15.47 27.86
N ASP A 4 32.48 -15.45 26.84
CA ASP A 4 32.50 -14.56 25.68
C ASP A 4 31.30 -14.77 24.75
N ASN A 5 30.09 -14.44 25.21
CA ASN A 5 28.91 -14.32 24.34
C ASN A 5 28.67 -12.85 23.93
N GLY A 6 29.73 -12.17 23.48
CA GLY A 6 29.74 -10.71 23.27
C GLY A 6 29.71 -10.24 21.81
N ILE A 7 29.46 -11.11 20.84
CA ILE A 7 29.48 -10.75 19.41
C ILE A 7 28.17 -11.07 18.65
N GLU A 8 27.12 -11.50 19.34
CA GLU A 8 25.82 -11.85 18.72
C GLU A 8 24.73 -10.77 18.89
N GLU A 9 25.03 -9.59 19.47
CA GLU A 9 23.98 -8.62 19.84
C GLU A 9 23.77 -7.43 18.87
N CYS A 10 24.67 -7.14 17.93
CA CYS A 10 24.44 -6.03 16.97
C CYS A 10 23.60 -6.41 15.74
N ALA A 11 23.40 -7.70 15.43
CA ALA A 11 22.63 -8.15 14.27
C ALA A 11 21.18 -8.55 14.60
N ARG A 12 20.67 -8.20 15.79
CA ARG A 12 19.35 -8.64 16.27
C ARG A 12 18.47 -7.52 16.79
N ARG A 13 18.50 -6.34 16.16
CA ARG A 13 17.49 -5.28 16.38
C ARG A 13 17.16 -4.51 15.11
N GLU A 14 16.84 -5.23 14.05
CA GLU A 14 15.87 -4.76 13.04
C GLU A 14 14.68 -5.71 12.99
N GLY A 15 14.28 -6.20 14.18
CA GLY A 15 12.94 -6.72 14.38
C GLY A 15 11.99 -5.53 14.32
N PHE A 16 11.43 -5.29 13.13
CA PHE A 16 10.25 -4.45 12.96
C PHE A 16 9.02 -5.18 13.54
N GLU A 17 9.10 -5.58 14.80
CA GLU A 17 8.00 -6.08 15.62
C GLU A 17 7.55 -4.93 16.52
N GLY A 18 7.01 -3.91 15.86
CA GLY A 18 6.40 -2.74 16.49
C GLY A 18 4.93 -2.69 16.15
N GLU A 19 4.12 -3.45 16.89
CA GLU A 19 2.66 -3.35 16.97
C GLU A 19 1.90 -3.90 15.75
N SER A 20 0.93 -4.79 15.99
CA SER A 20 -0.17 -5.08 15.05
C SER A 20 -1.05 -3.84 14.90
N ARG A 21 -0.47 -2.70 14.52
CA ARG A 21 -1.21 -1.58 13.95
C ARG A 21 -1.71 -2.12 12.62
N ASP A 22 -3.03 -2.12 12.44
CA ASP A 22 -3.70 -2.21 11.14
C ASP A 22 -3.04 -1.15 10.24
N THR A 23 -1.93 -1.52 9.61
CA THR A 23 -1.07 -0.58 8.92
C THR A 23 -1.74 -0.40 7.58
N ARG A 24 -2.59 0.63 7.52
CA ARG A 24 -3.28 1.03 6.31
C ARG A 24 -2.25 1.58 5.34
N TRP A 25 -1.72 0.68 4.52
CA TRP A 25 -0.93 1.02 3.36
C TRP A 25 -1.83 1.07 2.12
N GLY A 26 -1.66 2.12 1.32
CA GLY A 26 -2.38 2.31 0.07
C GLY A 26 -1.70 3.38 -0.79
N GLY A 27 -1.84 3.25 -2.10
CA GLY A 27 -1.24 4.12 -3.10
C GLY A 27 -1.89 3.94 -4.48
N VAL A 28 -1.62 4.87 -5.38
CA VAL A 28 -2.08 4.82 -6.77
C VAL A 28 -0.86 4.93 -7.68
N ILE A 29 -0.74 4.00 -8.62
CA ILE A 29 0.32 3.98 -9.64
C ILE A 29 -0.33 4.35 -10.98
N MET A 30 0.25 5.31 -11.69
CA MET A 30 -0.18 5.64 -13.06
C MET A 30 0.62 4.82 -14.06
N ILE A 31 0.00 3.85 -14.73
CA ILE A 31 0.62 3.12 -15.86
C ILE A 31 0.06 3.70 -17.15
N GLY A 32 0.80 4.65 -17.73
CA GLY A 32 0.25 5.50 -18.78
C GLY A 32 -0.99 6.26 -18.25
N PRO A 33 -2.05 6.46 -19.06
CA PRO A 33 -3.26 7.11 -18.57
C PRO A 33 -4.08 6.20 -17.64
N ILE A 34 -3.69 4.93 -17.41
CA ILE A 34 -4.47 3.95 -16.64
C ILE A 34 -4.04 4.00 -15.17
N PRO A 35 -4.88 4.51 -14.24
CA PRO A 35 -4.58 4.47 -12.82
C PRO A 35 -4.79 3.06 -12.26
N ILE A 36 -3.80 2.53 -11.54
CA ILE A 36 -3.90 1.28 -10.80
C ILE A 36 -3.77 1.57 -9.30
N VAL A 37 -4.83 1.25 -8.55
CA VAL A 37 -4.92 1.48 -7.12
C VAL A 37 -4.45 0.22 -6.39
N PHE A 38 -3.49 0.37 -5.46
CA PHE A 38 -2.94 -0.73 -4.67
C PHE A 38 -2.99 -0.38 -3.18
N GLY A 39 -3.46 -1.28 -2.33
CA GLY A 39 -3.51 -1.06 -0.89
C GLY A 39 -4.22 -2.19 -0.17
N SER A 40 -3.87 -2.41 1.10
CA SER A 40 -4.55 -3.38 1.97
C SER A 40 -5.11 -2.63 3.16
N ALA A 41 -6.23 -1.96 2.94
CA ALA A 41 -7.08 -1.53 4.03
C ALA A 41 -8.09 -2.66 4.28
N LYS A 42 -7.73 -3.61 5.16
CA LYS A 42 -8.69 -4.57 5.70
C LYS A 42 -9.83 -3.77 6.35
N GLY A 43 -10.99 -3.70 5.67
CA GLY A 43 -12.16 -2.93 6.10
C GLY A 43 -12.60 -1.77 5.18
N GLN A 44 -11.88 -1.47 4.09
CA GLN A 44 -12.23 -0.38 3.16
C GLN A 44 -12.39 -0.84 1.70
N GLY A 45 -12.82 -2.08 1.46
CA GLY A 45 -13.11 -2.58 0.09
C GLY A 45 -14.12 -1.70 -0.67
N GLN A 46 -15.05 -1.08 0.04
CA GLN A 46 -16.02 -0.12 -0.50
C GLN A 46 -15.37 1.16 -1.08
N TYR A 47 -14.27 1.65 -0.49
CA TYR A 47 -13.57 2.84 -1.00
C TYR A 47 -12.69 2.51 -2.20
N VAL A 48 -12.11 1.31 -2.24
CA VAL A 48 -11.36 0.82 -3.42
C VAL A 48 -12.30 0.68 -4.61
N LEU A 49 -13.48 0.08 -4.42
CA LEU A 49 -14.49 -0.03 -5.46
C LEU A 49 -14.95 1.34 -5.96
N LEU A 50 -15.18 2.29 -5.04
CA LEU A 50 -15.57 3.65 -5.39
C LEU A 50 -14.48 4.37 -6.20
N ALA A 51 -13.20 4.22 -5.82
CA ALA A 51 -12.08 4.81 -6.54
C ALA A 51 -11.96 4.26 -7.97
N VAL A 52 -12.13 2.95 -8.15
CA VAL A 52 -12.15 2.31 -9.47
C VAL A 52 -13.33 2.82 -10.31
N LEU A 53 -14.52 2.89 -9.72
CA LEU A 53 -15.71 3.38 -10.42
C LEU A 53 -15.54 4.84 -10.88
N MET A 54 -14.97 5.68 -10.01
CA MET A 54 -14.64 7.08 -10.34
C MET A 54 -13.63 7.18 -11.48
N ALA A 55 -12.57 6.37 -11.45
CA ALA A 55 -11.56 6.35 -12.51
C ALA A 55 -12.15 5.94 -13.87
N VAL A 56 -13.02 4.93 -13.88
CA VAL A 56 -13.73 4.48 -15.09
C VAL A 56 -14.68 5.57 -15.61
N ALA A 57 -15.42 6.23 -14.72
CA ALA A 57 -16.32 7.33 -15.10
C ALA A 57 -15.55 8.51 -15.71
N LEU A 58 -14.42 8.90 -15.11
CA LEU A 58 -13.54 9.94 -15.63
C LEU A 58 -12.98 9.57 -17.01
N MET A 59 -12.56 8.31 -17.20
CA MET A 59 -12.13 7.80 -18.50
C MET A 59 -13.22 7.87 -19.56
N ALA A 60 -14.46 7.52 -19.21
CA ALA A 60 -15.60 7.61 -20.12
C ALA A 60 -15.90 9.05 -20.54
N VAL A 61 -15.84 10.00 -19.60
CA VAL A 61 -16.02 11.43 -19.90
C VAL A 61 -14.92 11.95 -20.82
N LEU A 62 -13.66 11.59 -20.55
CA LEU A 62 -12.54 11.96 -21.41
C LEU A 62 -12.68 11.39 -22.83
N LEU A 63 -13.14 10.15 -22.97
CA LEU A 63 -13.42 9.53 -24.27
C LEU A 63 -14.53 10.25 -25.03
N ILE A 64 -15.63 10.61 -24.35
CA ILE A 64 -16.74 11.36 -24.97
C ILE A 64 -16.29 12.76 -25.39
N LEU A 65 -15.45 13.42 -24.60
CA LEU A 65 -14.97 14.77 -24.90
C LEU A 65 -13.91 14.77 -26.02
N LEU A 66 -13.22 13.66 -26.23
CA LEU A 66 -12.21 13.50 -27.28
C LEU A 66 -12.83 13.10 -28.64
N LEU A 67 -14.00 12.44 -28.63
CA LEU A 67 -14.73 12.00 -29.83
C LEU A 67 -15.55 13.14 -30.44
#